data_AF-A0A4Q3UFS5-F1
#
_entry.id   AF-A0A4Q3UFS5-F1
#
_cell.length_a   1.000
_cell.length_b   1.000
_cell.length_c   1.000
_cell.angle_alpha   90.00
_cell.angle_beta   90.00
_cell.angle_gamma   90.00
#
_symmetry.space_group_name_H-M   'P 1'
#
loop_
_entity.id
_entity.type
_entity.pdbx_description
1 polymer ?
#
loop_
_entity_poly.entity_id
_entity_poly.type
_entity_poly.pdbx_seq_one_letter_code
_entity_poly.pdbx_strand_id
1 'polypeptide(L)'
;MEAPPQFPGAPKKSKTGLIIGGTILAVLLCCCGVCGIGGYLGKDAIKSVFQNSLGMVGCSIAMDEQRSALIAYAEKHNGTLPPAKVWQDSIKPFIQRNKEFDDPSQPIRVPNVTDDFCDGSANTSIAFNAALAGKKLDSVKDQMGTVALFEISGRGRNQSAPWKEQSFANSPKILSNAPRGWIRQGLRGEVTIKDQSGNVKPVPRVNEKANAN
;
A
#
# COMPACT_ATOMS: atom_id res chain seq x y z
N MET A 1 50.04 3.99 84.26
CA MET A 1 50.45 3.63 82.88
C MET A 1 49.39 4.19 81.96
N GLU A 2 49.64 5.37 81.39
CA GLU A 2 48.71 6.04 80.47
C GLU A 2 48.76 5.37 79.09
N ALA A 3 47.59 5.17 78.50
CA ALA A 3 47.43 4.56 77.18
C ALA A 3 47.78 5.57 76.07
N PRO A 4 48.45 5.14 74.98
CA PRO A 4 48.89 6.05 73.93
C PRO A 4 47.70 6.64 73.14
N PRO A 5 47.83 7.88 72.65
CA PRO A 5 46.78 8.53 71.87
C PRO A 5 46.55 7.80 70.55
N GLN A 6 45.29 7.49 70.25
CA GLN A 6 44.88 6.91 68.97
C GLN A 6 44.86 8.00 67.90
N PHE A 7 45.69 7.86 66.86
CA PHE A 7 45.63 8.70 65.68
C PHE A 7 44.36 8.40 64.87
N PRO A 8 43.63 9.42 64.38
CA PRO A 8 42.49 9.19 63.49
C PRO A 8 42.99 8.61 62.16
N GLY A 9 42.41 7.48 61.75
CA GLY A 9 42.73 6.80 60.49
C GLY A 9 42.47 7.67 59.26
N ALA A 10 43.30 7.50 58.23
CA ALA A 10 43.23 8.27 56.99
C ALA A 10 41.85 8.21 56.32
N PRO A 11 41.35 9.33 55.75
CA PRO A 11 40.05 9.35 55.09
C PRO A 11 40.04 8.45 53.85
N LYS A 12 39.10 7.50 53.80
CA LYS A 12 38.90 6.61 52.64
C LYS A 12 38.47 7.44 51.43
N LYS A 13 39.26 7.39 50.34
CA LYS A 13 38.90 8.00 49.05
C LYS A 13 37.54 7.49 48.60
N SER A 14 36.57 8.41 48.54
CA SER A 14 35.19 8.13 48.17
C SER A 14 35.08 7.72 46.71
N LYS A 15 34.69 6.47 46.46
CA LYS A 15 34.37 5.96 45.11
C LYS A 15 32.98 6.41 44.62
N THR A 16 32.28 7.24 45.41
CA THR A 16 30.91 7.68 45.13
C THR A 16 30.78 8.42 43.80
N GLY A 17 31.78 9.23 43.41
CA GLY A 17 31.78 9.89 42.10
C GLY A 17 31.86 8.93 40.91
N LEU A 18 32.58 7.82 41.07
CA LEU A 18 32.73 6.80 40.02
C LEU A 18 31.48 5.91 39.90
N ILE A 19 30.82 5.63 41.04
CA ILE A 19 29.54 4.92 41.06
C ILE A 19 28.45 5.79 40.43
N ILE A 20 28.36 7.07 40.80
CA ILE A 20 27.36 7.99 40.23
C ILE A 20 27.60 8.19 38.73
N GLY A 21 28.85 8.44 38.31
CA GLY A 21 29.21 8.59 36.90
C GLY A 21 28.91 7.34 36.07
N GLY A 22 29.24 6.14 36.58
CA GLY A 22 28.93 4.88 35.90
C GLY A 22 27.43 4.62 35.77
N THR A 23 26.65 4.97 36.80
CA THR A 23 25.18 4.79 36.78
C THR A 23 24.51 5.72 35.75
N ILE A 24 24.92 6.99 35.69
CA ILE A 24 24.38 7.96 34.70
C ILE A 24 24.70 7.52 33.28
N LEU A 25 25.94 7.07 33.02
CA LEU A 25 26.36 6.59 31.71
C LEU A 25 25.58 5.34 31.29
N ALA A 26 25.33 4.40 32.21
CA ALA A 26 24.55 3.19 31.93
C ALA A 26 23.08 3.50 31.62
N VAL A 27 22.46 4.44 32.32
CA VAL A 27 21.09 4.89 32.04
C VAL A 27 21.02 5.61 30.70
N LEU A 28 21.97 6.49 30.39
CA LEU A 28 22.05 7.17 29.09
C LEU A 28 22.25 6.18 27.94
N LEU A 29 23.13 5.18 28.09
CA LEU A 29 23.33 4.12 27.09
C LEU A 29 22.10 3.23 26.93
N CYS A 30 21.38 2.94 28.02
CA CYS A 30 20.15 2.15 27.95
C CYS A 30 19.02 2.93 27.26
N CYS A 31 18.78 4.18 27.66
CA CYS A 31 17.70 5.00 27.10
C CYS A 31 18.01 5.47 25.67
N CYS A 32 19.24 5.95 25.39
CA CYS A 32 19.63 6.42 24.07
C CYS A 32 19.98 5.26 23.13
N GLY A 33 20.52 4.15 23.64
CA GLY A 33 20.82 2.96 22.85
C GLY A 33 19.57 2.23 22.39
N VAL A 34 18.55 2.08 23.25
CA VAL A 34 17.27 1.45 22.85
C VAL A 34 16.50 2.35 21.88
N CYS A 35 16.47 3.66 22.09
CA CYS A 35 15.84 4.59 21.15
C CYS A 35 16.61 4.71 19.82
N GLY A 36 17.94 4.67 19.88
CA GLY A 36 18.82 4.75 18.71
C GLY A 36 18.77 3.48 17.85
N ILE A 37 18.89 2.30 18.46
CA ILE A 37 18.87 1.00 17.76
C ILE A 37 17.46 0.64 17.33
N GLY A 38 16.46 0.83 18.19
CA GLY A 38 15.04 0.63 17.86
C GLY A 38 14.55 1.59 16.77
N GLY A 39 15.00 2.85 16.82
CA GLY A 39 14.71 3.85 15.80
C GLY A 39 15.45 3.61 14.48
N TYR A 40 16.66 3.03 14.50
CA TYR A 40 17.42 2.72 13.29
C TYR A 40 16.86 1.49 12.56
N LEU A 41 16.59 0.39 13.29
CA LEU A 41 16.03 -0.84 12.71
C LEU A 41 14.53 -0.71 12.36
N GLY A 42 13.80 0.15 13.08
CA GLY A 42 12.37 0.38 12.82
C GLY A 42 12.09 1.24 11.59
N LYS A 43 13.02 2.10 11.16
CA LYS A 43 12.80 3.03 10.03
C LYS A 43 12.56 2.31 8.70
N ASP A 44 13.28 1.22 8.43
CA ASP A 44 13.13 0.48 7.18
C ASP A 44 11.84 -0.35 7.17
N ALA A 45 11.47 -0.92 8.32
CA ALA A 45 10.20 -1.60 8.49
C ALA A 45 9.02 -0.63 8.28
N ILE A 46 9.03 0.53 8.94
CA ILE A 46 8.00 1.57 8.82
C ILE A 46 7.91 2.11 7.39
N LYS A 47 9.05 2.36 6.73
CA LYS A 47 9.08 2.77 5.31
C LYS A 47 8.47 1.72 4.40
N SER A 48 8.78 0.43 4.61
CA SER A 48 8.20 -0.66 3.82
C SER A 48 6.68 -0.78 4.01
N VAL A 49 6.19 -0.64 5.25
CA VAL A 49 4.75 -0.61 5.54
C VAL A 49 4.07 0.54 4.80
N PHE A 50 4.65 1.74 4.89
CA PHE A 50 4.10 2.93 4.24
C PHE A 50 4.15 2.80 2.72
N GLN A 51 5.24 2.33 2.13
CA GLN A 51 5.36 2.20 0.67
C GLN A 51 4.38 1.18 0.10
N ASN A 52 4.21 0.02 0.74
CA ASN A 52 3.27 -1.02 0.26
C ASN A 52 1.81 -0.61 0.46
N SER A 53 1.48 0.10 1.54
CA SER A 53 0.12 0.60 1.75
C SER A 53 -0.23 1.72 0.76
N LEU A 54 0.72 2.62 0.48
CA LEU A 54 0.55 3.68 -0.53
C LEU A 54 0.50 3.11 -1.95
N GLY A 55 1.25 2.04 -2.24
CA GLY A 55 1.17 1.31 -3.52
C GLY A 55 -0.21 0.70 -3.78
N MET A 56 -0.81 0.10 -2.76
CA MET A 56 -2.20 -0.40 -2.81
C MET A 56 -3.20 0.73 -3.10
N VAL A 57 -3.03 1.89 -2.47
CA VAL A 57 -3.87 3.07 -2.72
C VAL A 57 -3.68 3.57 -4.15
N GLY A 58 -2.45 3.68 -4.65
CA GLY A 58 -2.16 4.05 -6.04
C GLY A 58 -2.81 3.11 -7.04
N CYS A 59 -2.68 1.80 -6.82
CA CYS A 59 -3.35 0.76 -7.60
C CYS A 59 -4.88 0.94 -7.63
N SER A 60 -5.49 1.25 -6.48
CA SER A 60 -6.94 1.47 -6.40
C SER A 60 -7.41 2.72 -7.16
N ILE A 61 -6.64 3.81 -7.11
CA ILE A 61 -6.94 5.03 -7.87
C ILE A 61 -6.84 4.74 -9.37
N ALA A 62 -5.77 4.08 -9.81
CA ALA A 62 -5.58 3.71 -11.21
C ALA A 62 -6.72 2.79 -11.73
N MET A 63 -7.19 1.84 -10.91
CA MET A 63 -8.36 1.03 -11.27
C MET A 63 -9.62 1.89 -11.45
N ASP A 64 -9.88 2.86 -10.56
CA ASP A 64 -11.07 3.70 -10.69
C ASP A 64 -11.02 4.65 -11.90
N GLU A 65 -9.84 5.20 -12.21
CA GLU A 65 -9.60 5.95 -13.45
C GLU A 65 -9.89 5.07 -14.68
N GLN A 66 -9.36 3.84 -14.69
CA GLN A 66 -9.54 2.90 -15.79
C GLN A 66 -10.98 2.40 -15.91
N ARG A 67 -11.68 2.18 -14.80
CA ARG A 67 -13.12 1.83 -14.79
C ARG A 67 -13.95 2.97 -15.37
N SER A 68 -13.67 4.21 -14.97
CA SER A 68 -14.37 5.37 -15.51
C SER A 68 -14.14 5.51 -17.02
N ALA A 69 -12.91 5.27 -17.48
CA ALA A 69 -12.58 5.26 -18.90
C ALA A 69 -13.21 4.08 -19.68
N LEU A 70 -13.39 2.90 -19.06
CA LEU A 70 -14.16 1.79 -19.64
C LEU A 70 -15.62 2.19 -19.92
N ILE A 71 -16.26 2.88 -18.98
CA ILE A 71 -17.64 3.36 -19.15
C ILE A 71 -17.70 4.44 -20.23
N ALA A 72 -16.81 5.42 -20.19
CA ALA A 72 -16.74 6.49 -21.18
C ALA A 72 -16.47 5.95 -22.61
N TYR A 73 -15.58 4.96 -22.74
CA TYR A 73 -15.38 4.24 -23.99
C TYR A 73 -16.70 3.64 -24.49
N ALA A 74 -17.40 2.89 -23.62
CA ALA A 74 -18.63 2.22 -24.00
C ALA A 74 -19.73 3.21 -24.39
N GLU A 75 -19.87 4.34 -23.70
CA GLU A 75 -20.80 5.41 -24.06
C GLU A 75 -20.55 5.96 -25.47
N LYS A 76 -19.27 6.05 -25.90
CA LYS A 76 -18.91 6.46 -27.26
C LYS A 76 -19.02 5.34 -28.31
N HIS A 77 -19.18 4.09 -27.88
CA HIS A 77 -19.24 2.91 -28.74
C HIS A 77 -20.55 2.15 -28.55
N ASN A 78 -21.69 2.86 -28.56
CA ASN A 78 -23.04 2.27 -28.51
C ASN A 78 -23.29 1.33 -27.32
N GLY A 79 -22.69 1.66 -26.17
CA GLY A 79 -22.76 0.89 -24.94
C GLY A 79 -21.79 -0.30 -24.89
N THR A 80 -20.94 -0.53 -25.88
CA THR A 80 -20.09 -1.72 -25.98
C THR A 80 -18.74 -1.54 -25.28
N LEU A 81 -18.39 -2.45 -24.38
CA LEU A 81 -17.09 -2.51 -23.72
C LEU A 81 -15.94 -2.85 -24.70
N PRO A 82 -14.71 -2.40 -24.42
CA PRO A 82 -13.60 -2.57 -25.36
C PRO A 82 -13.21 -4.04 -25.55
N PRO A 83 -12.50 -4.35 -26.65
CA PRO A 83 -11.93 -5.68 -26.86
C PRO A 83 -10.84 -6.00 -25.83
N ALA A 84 -10.83 -7.23 -25.31
CA ALA A 84 -9.91 -7.65 -24.26
C ALA A 84 -8.43 -7.51 -24.63
N LYS A 85 -8.05 -7.77 -25.89
CA LYS A 85 -6.65 -7.80 -26.32
C LYS A 85 -5.96 -6.43 -26.27
N VAL A 86 -6.73 -5.33 -26.37
CA VAL A 86 -6.21 -3.96 -26.50
C VAL A 86 -7.00 -3.00 -25.62
N TRP A 87 -7.51 -3.48 -24.49
CA TRP A 87 -8.47 -2.72 -23.68
C TRP A 87 -7.86 -1.45 -23.08
N GLN A 88 -6.62 -1.47 -22.58
CA GLN A 88 -5.94 -0.29 -22.03
C GLN A 88 -5.71 0.76 -23.12
N ASP A 89 -5.32 0.32 -24.32
CA ASP A 89 -5.16 1.20 -25.48
C ASP A 89 -6.46 1.84 -25.92
N SER A 90 -7.54 1.05 -25.88
CA SER A 90 -8.88 1.51 -26.27
C SER A 90 -9.41 2.57 -25.31
N ILE A 91 -9.16 2.42 -24.00
CA ILE A 91 -9.65 3.36 -22.99
C ILE A 91 -8.72 4.55 -22.75
N LYS A 92 -7.45 4.48 -23.16
CA LYS A 92 -6.44 5.53 -22.93
C LYS A 92 -6.93 6.95 -23.27
N PRO A 93 -7.64 7.20 -24.39
CA PRO A 93 -8.14 8.54 -24.71
C PRO A 93 -9.20 9.08 -23.74
N PHE A 94 -9.80 8.21 -22.92
CA PHE A 94 -10.89 8.52 -22.00
C PHE A 94 -10.44 8.65 -20.54
N ILE A 95 -9.15 8.45 -20.26
CA ILE A 95 -8.59 8.58 -18.92
C ILE A 95 -8.55 10.07 -18.53
N GLN A 96 -9.22 10.41 -17.42
CA GLN A 96 -9.21 11.74 -16.82
C GLN A 96 -8.32 11.73 -15.58
N ARG A 97 -7.01 11.69 -15.82
CA ARG A 97 -6.01 11.61 -14.75
C ARG A 97 -5.80 12.96 -14.07
N ASN A 98 -5.77 12.97 -12.74
CA ASN A 98 -5.36 14.16 -12.00
C ASN A 98 -3.83 14.35 -12.15
N LYS A 99 -3.41 15.54 -12.61
CA LYS A 99 -2.00 15.91 -12.80
C LYS A 99 -1.20 15.87 -11.50
N GLU A 100 -1.84 15.99 -10.34
CA GLU A 100 -1.18 15.83 -9.03
C GLU A 100 -0.53 14.44 -8.91
N PHE A 101 -1.12 13.39 -9.50
CA PHE A 101 -0.55 12.05 -9.48
C PHE A 101 0.66 11.87 -10.40
N ASP A 102 0.98 12.86 -11.22
CA ASP A 102 2.18 12.88 -12.07
C ASP A 102 3.36 13.59 -11.37
N ASP A 103 3.13 14.25 -10.23
CA ASP A 103 4.18 14.89 -9.45
C ASP A 103 4.98 13.82 -8.67
N PRO A 104 6.27 13.63 -8.98
CA PRO A 104 7.11 12.62 -8.33
C PRO A 104 7.38 12.92 -6.84
N SER A 105 7.06 14.12 -6.36
CA SER A 105 7.17 14.51 -4.95
C SER A 105 6.01 13.97 -4.09
N GLN A 106 4.92 13.53 -4.71
CA GLN A 106 3.77 12.99 -3.98
C GLN A 106 4.11 11.66 -3.31
N PRO A 107 3.62 11.42 -2.08
CA PRO A 107 3.86 10.17 -1.37
C PRO A 107 3.18 8.97 -2.05
N ILE A 108 2.09 9.21 -2.78
CA ILE A 108 1.33 8.18 -3.49
C ILE A 108 1.69 8.23 -4.96
N ARG A 109 2.21 7.11 -5.47
CA ARG A 109 2.40 6.91 -6.91
C ARG A 109 1.22 6.14 -7.47
N VAL A 110 0.47 6.78 -8.36
CA VAL A 110 -0.61 6.13 -9.10
C VAL A 110 -0.02 5.63 -10.42
N PRO A 111 -0.14 4.34 -10.78
CA PRO A 111 0.26 3.87 -12.10
C PRO A 111 -0.52 4.58 -13.22
N ASN A 112 0.12 4.85 -14.35
CA ASN A 112 -0.55 5.29 -15.57
C ASN A 112 -1.29 4.12 -16.25
N VAL A 113 -2.29 4.40 -17.09
CA VAL A 113 -2.96 3.38 -17.91
C VAL A 113 -1.99 2.65 -18.85
N THR A 114 -0.87 3.27 -19.20
CA THR A 114 0.17 2.64 -20.03
C THR A 114 1.16 1.79 -19.26
N ASP A 115 1.17 1.90 -17.93
CA ASP A 115 2.11 1.19 -17.09
C ASP A 115 1.73 -0.30 -17.01
N ASP A 116 2.75 -1.12 -16.79
CA ASP A 116 2.62 -2.57 -16.74
C ASP A 116 2.45 -3.11 -15.31
N PHE A 117 2.33 -2.21 -14.31
CA PHE A 117 2.24 -2.53 -12.90
C PHE A 117 1.04 -1.85 -12.22
N CYS A 118 0.55 -2.44 -11.13
CA CYS A 118 -0.48 -1.84 -10.27
C CYS A 118 0.09 -1.36 -8.95
N ASP A 119 0.90 -2.19 -8.30
CA ASP A 119 1.52 -1.89 -7.01
C ASP A 119 3.03 -1.64 -7.23
N GLY A 120 3.55 -0.53 -6.71
CA GLY A 120 4.93 -0.11 -6.97
C GLY A 120 6.00 -1.08 -6.45
N SER A 121 5.63 -1.97 -5.52
CA SER A 121 6.54 -2.97 -4.93
C SER A 121 6.11 -4.42 -5.18
N ALA A 122 4.81 -4.70 -5.30
CA ALA A 122 4.33 -6.02 -5.63
C ALA A 122 4.33 -6.18 -7.16
N ASN A 123 4.94 -7.26 -7.66
CA ASN A 123 4.96 -7.60 -9.08
C ASN A 123 3.55 -7.99 -9.57
N THR A 124 2.64 -7.02 -9.60
CA THR A 124 1.22 -7.16 -9.97
C THR A 124 0.82 -6.14 -11.02
N SER A 125 -0.27 -6.41 -11.73
CA SER A 125 -0.84 -5.56 -12.78
C SER A 125 -2.37 -5.59 -12.75
N ILE A 126 -3.00 -4.69 -13.49
CA ILE A 126 -4.46 -4.65 -13.65
C ILE A 126 -4.86 -5.47 -14.87
N ALA A 127 -5.78 -6.40 -14.68
CA ALA A 127 -6.40 -7.18 -15.74
C ALA A 127 -7.87 -6.77 -15.95
N PHE A 128 -8.29 -6.78 -17.21
CA PHE A 128 -9.70 -6.65 -17.58
C PHE A 128 -10.38 -8.01 -17.68
N ASN A 129 -11.63 -8.09 -17.21
CA ASN A 129 -12.44 -9.30 -17.30
C ASN A 129 -12.81 -9.59 -18.75
N ALA A 130 -12.11 -10.55 -19.36
CA ALA A 130 -12.29 -10.91 -20.76
C ALA A 130 -13.73 -11.38 -21.08
N ALA A 131 -14.47 -11.88 -20.08
CA ALA A 131 -15.87 -12.26 -20.24
C ALA A 131 -16.82 -11.07 -20.46
N LEU A 132 -16.36 -9.83 -20.24
CA LEU A 132 -17.11 -8.60 -20.49
C LEU A 132 -16.74 -7.92 -21.81
N ALA A 133 -15.63 -8.34 -22.45
CA ALA A 133 -15.15 -7.71 -23.67
C ALA A 133 -16.20 -7.76 -24.79
N GLY A 134 -16.43 -6.62 -25.44
CA GLY A 134 -17.42 -6.50 -26.51
C GLY A 134 -18.89 -6.63 -26.06
N LYS A 135 -19.16 -6.86 -24.78
CA LYS A 135 -20.54 -6.87 -24.27
C LYS A 135 -21.06 -5.46 -24.10
N LYS A 136 -22.38 -5.30 -24.24
CA LYS A 136 -23.04 -4.04 -23.91
C LYS A 136 -23.16 -3.87 -22.39
N LEU A 137 -23.00 -2.64 -21.90
CA LEU A 137 -23.17 -2.30 -20.48
C LEU A 137 -24.56 -2.72 -19.97
N ASP A 138 -25.62 -2.48 -20.74
CA ASP A 138 -27.01 -2.81 -20.39
C ASP A 138 -27.28 -4.32 -20.27
N SER A 139 -26.45 -5.16 -20.90
CA SER A 139 -26.53 -6.62 -20.79
C SER A 139 -25.98 -7.16 -19.45
N VAL A 140 -25.22 -6.34 -18.70
CA VAL A 140 -24.67 -6.69 -17.40
C VAL A 140 -25.69 -6.33 -16.32
N LYS A 141 -26.43 -7.33 -15.81
CA LYS A 141 -27.51 -7.13 -14.84
C LYS A 141 -27.05 -6.54 -13.50
N ASP A 142 -25.93 -7.04 -12.97
CA ASP A 142 -25.35 -6.55 -11.72
C ASP A 142 -24.04 -5.79 -12.01
N GLN A 143 -24.14 -4.53 -12.40
CA GLN A 143 -22.95 -3.72 -12.70
C GLN A 143 -22.11 -3.40 -11.45
N MET A 144 -22.67 -3.50 -10.25
CA MET A 144 -21.95 -3.21 -9.01
C MET A 144 -21.08 -4.39 -8.58
N GLY A 145 -21.62 -5.62 -8.63
CA GLY A 145 -20.92 -6.84 -8.23
C GLY A 145 -20.16 -7.54 -9.36
N THR A 146 -20.49 -7.28 -10.64
CA THR A 146 -19.76 -7.87 -11.76
C THR A 146 -18.38 -7.24 -11.89
N VAL A 147 -17.34 -7.99 -11.50
CA VAL A 147 -15.94 -7.57 -11.55
C VAL A 147 -15.52 -7.28 -12.99
N ALA A 148 -15.11 -6.05 -13.25
CA ALA A 148 -14.61 -5.60 -14.55
C ALA A 148 -13.08 -5.50 -14.56
N LEU A 149 -12.49 -4.97 -13.49
CA LEU A 149 -11.05 -4.84 -13.33
C LEU A 149 -10.60 -5.58 -12.07
N PHE A 150 -9.44 -6.21 -12.14
CA PHE A 150 -8.87 -6.93 -11.00
C PHE A 150 -7.36 -7.00 -11.08
N GLU A 151 -6.75 -7.09 -9.91
CA GLU A 151 -5.31 -7.22 -9.78
C GLU A 151 -4.89 -8.67 -10.05
N ILE A 152 -3.81 -8.88 -10.78
CA ILE A 152 -3.21 -10.20 -11.04
C ILE A 152 -1.73 -10.18 -10.70
N SER A 153 -1.14 -11.36 -10.50
CA SER A 153 0.31 -11.50 -10.44
C SER A 153 0.96 -11.28 -11.81
N GLY A 154 2.20 -10.80 -11.77
CA GLY A 154 2.98 -10.46 -12.95
C GLY A 154 2.72 -9.05 -13.45
N ARG A 155 3.58 -8.62 -14.37
CA ARG A 155 3.48 -7.35 -15.07
C ARG A 155 3.03 -7.57 -16.51
N GLY A 156 2.38 -6.57 -17.05
CA GLY A 156 2.16 -6.47 -18.47
C GLY A 156 1.02 -5.55 -18.86
N ARG A 157 1.05 -5.15 -20.12
CA ARG A 157 0.00 -4.32 -20.71
C ARG A 157 -1.09 -5.18 -21.35
N ASN A 158 -2.30 -4.64 -21.39
CA ASN A 158 -3.52 -5.25 -21.90
C ASN A 158 -3.79 -6.63 -21.30
N GLN A 159 -3.41 -6.84 -20.03
CA GLN A 159 -3.69 -8.08 -19.34
C GLN A 159 -5.19 -8.30 -19.28
N SER A 160 -5.63 -9.50 -19.64
CA SER A 160 -7.03 -9.85 -19.61
C SER A 160 -7.19 -11.34 -19.36
N ALA A 161 -8.18 -11.68 -18.55
CA ALA A 161 -8.55 -13.05 -18.25
C ALA A 161 -10.02 -13.09 -17.80
N PRO A 162 -10.72 -14.23 -17.90
CA PRO A 162 -11.97 -14.41 -17.19
C PRO A 162 -11.76 -14.19 -15.68
N TRP A 163 -12.63 -13.39 -15.06
CA TRP A 163 -12.56 -13.18 -13.62
C TRP A 163 -12.75 -14.50 -12.86
N LYS A 164 -11.87 -14.75 -11.89
CA LYS A 164 -11.98 -15.83 -10.91
C LYS A 164 -11.44 -15.34 -9.58
N GLU A 165 -12.05 -15.80 -8.49
CA GLU A 165 -11.53 -15.53 -7.15
C GLU A 165 -10.12 -16.12 -7.02
N GLN A 166 -9.18 -15.30 -6.57
CA GLN A 166 -7.79 -15.70 -6.39
C GLN A 166 -7.54 -16.11 -4.93
N SER A 167 -6.56 -17.01 -4.73
CA SER A 167 -6.20 -17.44 -3.39
C SER A 167 -5.65 -16.28 -2.56
N PHE A 168 -6.21 -16.06 -1.38
CA PHE A 168 -5.73 -15.05 -0.43
C PHE A 168 -4.27 -15.29 -0.04
N ALA A 169 -3.86 -16.56 0.13
CA ALA A 169 -2.50 -16.93 0.52
C ALA A 169 -1.44 -16.49 -0.51
N ASN A 170 -1.83 -16.35 -1.79
CA ASN A 170 -0.94 -15.94 -2.87
C ASN A 170 -1.04 -14.44 -3.17
N SER A 171 -1.84 -13.68 -2.42
CA SER A 171 -2.01 -12.25 -2.65
C SER A 171 -0.76 -11.44 -2.30
N PRO A 172 -0.61 -10.23 -2.86
CA PRO A 172 0.43 -9.29 -2.45
C PRO A 172 0.42 -9.06 -0.95
N LYS A 173 1.55 -8.67 -0.39
CA LYS A 173 1.71 -8.48 1.06
C LYS A 173 1.79 -6.99 1.40
N ILE A 174 1.14 -6.55 2.48
CA ILE A 174 1.33 -5.17 3.02
C ILE A 174 2.60 -5.09 3.87
N LEU A 175 2.79 -6.09 4.73
CA LEU A 175 3.99 -6.31 5.55
C LEU A 175 4.69 -7.55 5.04
N SER A 176 6.00 -7.70 5.26
CA SER A 176 6.81 -8.82 4.72
C SER A 176 6.19 -10.23 4.85
N ASN A 177 5.27 -10.44 5.80
CA ASN A 177 4.64 -11.73 6.07
C ASN A 177 3.10 -11.80 5.98
N ALA A 178 2.37 -10.71 5.75
CA ALA A 178 0.90 -10.72 5.78
C ALA A 178 0.29 -10.46 4.40
N PRO A 179 -0.36 -11.46 3.76
CA PRO A 179 -1.11 -11.25 2.52
C PRO A 179 -2.24 -10.25 2.74
N ARG A 180 -2.48 -9.39 1.74
CA ARG A 180 -3.43 -8.28 1.83
C ARG A 180 -4.77 -8.55 1.16
N GLY A 181 -4.85 -9.62 0.38
CA GLY A 181 -5.94 -9.88 -0.54
C GLY A 181 -5.73 -9.21 -1.90
N TRP A 182 -6.50 -9.67 -2.88
CA TRP A 182 -6.46 -9.16 -4.24
C TRP A 182 -7.45 -8.00 -4.41
N ILE A 183 -7.00 -6.94 -5.08
CA ILE A 183 -7.87 -5.82 -5.39
C ILE A 183 -8.78 -6.21 -6.57
N ARG A 184 -10.06 -5.83 -6.47
CA ARG A 184 -11.04 -6.01 -7.54
C ARG A 184 -12.03 -4.86 -7.57
N GLN A 185 -12.56 -4.57 -8.75
CA GLN A 185 -13.52 -3.51 -8.93
C GLN A 185 -14.67 -3.97 -9.85
N GLY A 186 -15.90 -3.74 -9.38
CA GLY A 186 -17.09 -3.93 -10.19
C GLY A 186 -17.17 -2.91 -11.34
N LEU A 187 -17.98 -3.20 -12.36
CA LEU A 187 -18.16 -2.32 -13.52
C LEU A 187 -18.59 -0.89 -13.14
N ARG A 188 -19.44 -0.76 -12.12
CA ARG A 188 -19.81 0.51 -11.46
C ARG A 188 -19.56 0.48 -9.94
N GLY A 189 -18.93 -0.58 -9.46
CA GLY A 189 -18.68 -0.81 -8.04
C GLY A 189 -17.46 -0.05 -7.52
N GLU A 190 -17.36 -0.03 -6.19
CA GLU A 190 -16.15 0.45 -5.52
C GLU A 190 -15.00 -0.54 -5.69
N VAL A 191 -13.78 -0.03 -5.52
CA VAL A 191 -12.60 -0.88 -5.40
C VAL A 191 -12.66 -1.60 -4.06
N THR A 192 -12.60 -2.93 -4.09
CA THR A 192 -12.72 -3.79 -2.91
C THR A 192 -11.57 -4.79 -2.83
N ILE A 193 -11.35 -5.29 -1.62
CA ILE A 193 -10.43 -6.38 -1.31
C ILE A 193 -11.20 -7.44 -0.52
N LYS A 194 -10.86 -8.70 -0.73
CA LYS A 194 -11.31 -9.82 0.12
C LYS A 194 -10.26 -10.11 1.19
N ASP A 195 -10.66 -10.03 2.46
CA ASP A 195 -9.77 -10.31 3.59
C ASP A 195 -9.61 -11.81 3.87
N GLN A 196 -8.76 -12.17 4.84
CA GLN A 196 -8.47 -13.56 5.21
C GLN A 196 -9.72 -14.33 5.67
N SER A 197 -10.68 -13.64 6.28
CA SER A 197 -11.96 -14.22 6.71
C SER A 197 -12.96 -14.37 5.57
N GLY A 198 -12.58 -13.96 4.35
CA GLY A 198 -13.42 -13.99 3.17
C GLY A 198 -14.38 -12.81 3.05
N ASN A 199 -14.29 -11.81 3.94
CA ASN A 199 -15.14 -10.64 3.89
C ASN A 199 -14.65 -9.67 2.82
N VAL A 200 -15.60 -9.07 2.11
CA VAL A 200 -15.32 -8.07 1.08
C VAL A 200 -15.38 -6.69 1.72
N LYS A 201 -14.31 -5.92 1.60
CA LYS A 201 -14.19 -4.58 2.19
C LYS A 201 -13.77 -3.56 1.13
N PRO A 202 -14.26 -2.32 1.19
CA PRO A 202 -13.76 -1.26 0.33
C PRO A 202 -12.28 -0.98 0.64
N VAL A 203 -11.50 -0.67 -0.40
CA VAL A 203 -10.14 -0.17 -0.21
C VAL A 203 -10.21 1.25 0.34
N PRO A 204 -9.47 1.59 1.41
CA PRO A 204 -9.45 2.94 1.94
C PRO A 204 -9.07 3.94 0.84
N ARG A 205 -9.94 4.92 0.58
CA ARG A 205 -9.62 6.05 -0.29
C ARG A 205 -8.86 7.08 0.54
N VAL A 206 -7.93 7.79 -0.09
CA VAL A 206 -7.39 9.02 0.51
C VAL A 206 -8.58 9.97 0.63
N ASN A 207 -8.93 10.37 1.84
CA ASN A 207 -10.02 11.31 2.05
C ASN A 207 -9.72 12.60 1.26
N GLU A 208 -10.51 12.90 0.22
CA GLU A 208 -10.50 14.20 -0.48
C GLU A 208 -10.68 15.38 0.50
N LYS A 209 -11.20 15.13 1.70
CA LYS A 209 -11.41 16.15 2.74
C LYS A 209 -10.15 16.59 3.49
N ALA A 210 -8.98 16.00 3.27
CA ALA A 210 -7.75 16.43 3.95
C ALA A 210 -7.08 17.67 3.33
N ASN A 211 -7.48 18.07 2.11
CA ASN A 211 -6.90 19.21 1.37
C ASN A 211 -7.84 20.44 1.27
N ALA A 212 -8.95 20.44 2.02
CA ALA A 212 -9.82 21.61 2.16
C ALA A 212 -9.58 22.27 3.52
N ASN A 213 -8.40 22.89 3.69
CA ASN A 213 -8.10 23.88 4.73
C ASN A 213 -7.12 24.91 4.18
#